data_AF-A0A372RIX0-F1
#
_entry.id   AF-A0A372RIX0-F1
#
_cell.length_a   1.000
_cell.length_b   1.000
_cell.length_c   1.000
_cell.angle_alpha   90.00
_cell.angle_beta   90.00
_cell.angle_gamma   90.00
#
_symmetry.space_group_name_H-M   'P 1'
#
loop_
_entity.id
_entity.type
_entity.pdbx_description
1 polymer ?
#
loop_
_entity_poly.entity_id
_entity_poly.type
_entity_poly.pdbx_seq_one_letter_code
_entity_poly.pdbx_strand_id
1 'polypeptide(L)'
;MDFFNCSICGQKFDSFMWCDSCQIQEFENNFKNWTGENEEIDYFIQQTQLKAKDFDQFIQWMPYEGFDIIKKIGQGGFSKVYEAIWRDGPIWNWNSKSKKWDRNDSCKVALKVLEGSKDSTKFLEEVSAYVECAALSVHKQTILRCYGISQDPETRDYIIVLEYMPNGNIRRFLKQNSTKCDWSFRISILKDILHGLLTIHKRDLIHCNLHAGNILMRNTFNGRESKIVIADIGQCGPPYHPHGDDLYGVMPYISPEVLRGNEYTQASDIYSLGMLMYELISGIPPFSNRAHDQALMFDICNGLRPEIKKYIDNIPDNFINILRKCWDPNPFNRPTAYDLFLFDNYGELSVKNDEIFESKYEIHPGAIYTSRELSIYTQSLSQDEMIEWNTEKRLEVPGR
;
A
#
# COMPACT_ATOMS: atom_id res chain seq x y z
N MET A 1 -4.78 -40.92 11.08
CA MET A 1 -5.40 -39.99 10.12
C MET A 1 -4.27 -39.41 9.31
N ASP A 2 -4.23 -39.67 8.01
CA ASP A 2 -3.21 -39.11 7.14
C ASP A 2 -3.45 -37.60 7.03
N PHE A 3 -2.60 -36.82 7.69
CA PHE A 3 -2.65 -35.35 7.67
C PHE A 3 -2.35 -34.75 6.29
N PHE A 4 -2.02 -35.58 5.30
CA PHE A 4 -1.61 -35.16 3.96
C PHE A 4 -2.70 -35.27 2.90
N ASN A 5 -3.84 -35.95 3.19
CA ASN A 5 -4.90 -36.18 2.22
C ASN A 5 -6.21 -35.52 2.65
N CYS A 6 -6.89 -34.89 1.70
CA CYS A 6 -8.22 -34.33 1.85
C CYS A 6 -9.23 -35.42 2.19
N SER A 7 -9.87 -35.27 3.34
CA SER A 7 -10.91 -36.20 3.82
C SER A 7 -12.18 -36.28 2.95
N ILE A 8 -12.35 -35.38 1.97
CA ILE A 8 -13.52 -35.37 1.06
C ILE A 8 -13.22 -36.13 -0.23
N CYS A 9 -12.20 -35.71 -0.98
CA CYS A 9 -11.89 -36.27 -2.30
C CYS A 9 -10.73 -37.29 -2.30
N GLY A 10 -10.02 -37.44 -1.17
CA GLY A 10 -8.86 -38.33 -1.04
C GLY A 10 -7.58 -37.84 -1.72
N GLN A 11 -7.59 -36.68 -2.38
CA GLN A 11 -6.40 -36.06 -2.98
C GLN A 11 -5.47 -35.48 -1.91
N LYS A 12 -4.19 -35.30 -2.22
CA LYS A 12 -3.26 -34.61 -1.31
C LYS A 12 -3.69 -33.16 -1.10
N PHE A 13 -3.48 -32.62 0.09
CA PHE A 13 -3.62 -31.19 0.32
C PHE A 13 -2.54 -30.41 -0.43
N ASP A 14 -2.92 -29.29 -1.06
CA ASP A 14 -2.02 -28.42 -1.82
C ASP A 14 -1.31 -27.40 -0.90
N SER A 15 -1.97 -27.01 0.20
CA SER A 15 -1.41 -26.24 1.31
C SER A 15 -2.06 -26.65 2.64
N PHE A 16 -1.61 -26.10 3.78
CA PHE A 16 -2.12 -26.51 5.09
C PHE A 16 -3.64 -26.30 5.18
N MET A 17 -4.41 -27.40 5.22
CA MET A 17 -5.88 -27.41 5.28
C MET A 17 -6.62 -26.88 4.03
N TRP A 18 -5.94 -26.69 2.90
CA TRP A 18 -6.55 -26.30 1.63
C TRP A 18 -6.50 -27.42 0.58
N CYS A 19 -7.64 -27.73 -0.04
CA CYS A 19 -7.75 -28.69 -1.13
C CYS A 19 -8.41 -28.01 -2.33
N ASP A 20 -7.64 -27.76 -3.38
CA ASP A 20 -8.07 -26.96 -4.53
C ASP A 20 -9.38 -27.49 -5.14
N SER A 21 -9.45 -28.79 -5.43
CA SER A 21 -10.63 -29.40 -6.06
C SER A 21 -11.89 -29.25 -5.21
N CYS A 22 -11.79 -29.40 -3.89
CA CYS A 22 -12.95 -29.29 -3.01
C CYS A 22 -13.39 -27.83 -2.84
N GLN A 23 -12.45 -26.88 -2.75
CA GLN A 23 -12.77 -25.46 -2.62
C GLN A 23 -13.40 -24.92 -3.91
N ILE A 24 -12.81 -25.23 -5.07
CA ILE A 24 -13.34 -24.83 -6.38
C ILE A 24 -14.78 -25.31 -6.53
N GLN A 25 -15.05 -26.59 -6.27
CA GLN A 25 -16.40 -27.13 -6.39
C GLN A 25 -17.40 -26.44 -5.46
N GLU A 26 -16.97 -26.08 -4.25
CA GLU A 26 -17.84 -25.38 -3.30
C GLU A 26 -18.09 -23.93 -3.71
N PHE A 27 -17.07 -23.22 -4.20
CA PHE A 27 -17.26 -21.89 -4.77
C PHE A 27 -18.27 -21.92 -5.91
N GLU A 28 -18.13 -22.85 -6.87
CA GLU A 28 -19.06 -23.02 -7.98
C GLU A 28 -20.50 -23.24 -7.52
N ASN A 29 -20.71 -24.05 -6.48
CA ASN A 29 -22.03 -24.29 -5.89
C ASN A 29 -22.65 -23.03 -5.25
N ASN A 30 -21.82 -22.06 -4.87
CA ASN A 30 -22.21 -20.86 -4.13
C ASN A 30 -22.11 -19.56 -4.94
N PHE A 31 -21.69 -19.57 -6.22
CA PHE A 31 -21.57 -18.34 -7.02
C PHE A 31 -22.82 -17.46 -6.99
N LYS A 32 -24.02 -18.07 -7.01
CA LYS A 32 -25.30 -17.36 -6.90
C LYS A 32 -25.52 -16.59 -5.59
N ASN A 33 -24.76 -16.90 -4.53
CA ASN A 33 -24.84 -16.24 -3.23
C ASN A 33 -23.89 -15.03 -3.16
N TRP A 34 -22.98 -14.87 -4.12
CA TRP A 34 -21.89 -13.88 -4.13
C TRP A 34 -22.06 -12.94 -5.32
N THR A 35 -23.30 -12.49 -5.54
CA THR A 35 -23.67 -11.63 -6.66
C THR A 35 -24.09 -10.25 -6.19
N GLY A 36 -23.59 -9.22 -6.86
CA GLY A 36 -23.98 -7.82 -6.71
C GLY A 36 -24.90 -7.31 -7.81
N GLU A 37 -25.49 -8.22 -8.59
CA GLU A 37 -26.31 -7.91 -9.78
C GLU A 37 -25.53 -7.21 -10.92
N ASN A 38 -24.19 -7.20 -10.84
CA ASN A 38 -23.31 -6.72 -11.90
C ASN A 38 -22.47 -7.89 -12.44
N GLU A 39 -22.74 -8.31 -13.67
CA GLU A 39 -22.12 -9.49 -14.28
C GLU A 39 -20.59 -9.40 -14.36
N GLU A 40 -20.02 -8.21 -14.57
CA GLU A 40 -18.57 -8.01 -14.64
C GLU A 40 -17.91 -8.21 -13.27
N ILE A 41 -18.49 -7.63 -12.22
CA ILE A 41 -18.01 -7.79 -10.84
C ILE A 41 -18.18 -9.23 -10.36
N ASP A 42 -19.33 -9.83 -10.66
CA ASP A 42 -19.61 -11.22 -10.29
C ASP A 42 -18.61 -12.16 -10.97
N TYR A 43 -18.36 -11.97 -12.27
CA TYR A 43 -17.35 -12.72 -13.00
C TYR A 43 -15.96 -12.54 -12.37
N PHE A 44 -15.57 -11.29 -12.07
CA PHE A 44 -14.29 -11.00 -11.43
C PHE A 44 -14.14 -11.73 -10.09
N ILE A 45 -15.14 -11.64 -9.20
CA ILE A 45 -15.16 -12.35 -7.91
C ILE A 45 -14.99 -13.86 -8.10
N GLN A 46 -15.75 -14.45 -9.02
CA GLN A 46 -15.66 -15.89 -9.33
C GLN A 46 -14.25 -16.27 -9.81
N GLN A 47 -13.61 -15.45 -10.65
CA GLN A 47 -12.23 -15.71 -11.08
C GLN A 47 -11.24 -15.67 -9.92
N THR A 48 -11.42 -14.78 -8.93
CA THR A 48 -10.55 -14.77 -7.74
C THR A 48 -10.72 -16.05 -6.92
N GLN A 49 -11.95 -16.52 -6.72
CA GLN A 49 -12.27 -17.72 -5.96
C GLN A 49 -11.72 -18.99 -6.61
N LEU A 50 -11.83 -19.10 -7.94
CA LEU A 50 -11.33 -20.25 -8.70
C LEU A 50 -9.78 -20.35 -8.70
N LYS A 51 -9.09 -19.22 -8.55
CA LYS A 51 -7.62 -19.16 -8.56
C LYS A 51 -6.98 -19.26 -7.17
N ALA A 52 -7.74 -19.00 -6.11
CA ALA A 52 -7.22 -18.94 -4.75
C ALA A 52 -6.58 -20.25 -4.30
N LYS A 53 -5.46 -20.14 -3.59
CA LYS A 53 -4.71 -21.25 -2.98
C LYS A 53 -4.70 -21.19 -1.45
N ASP A 54 -5.32 -20.16 -0.88
CA ASP A 54 -5.41 -19.93 0.55
C ASP A 54 -6.62 -19.03 0.89
N PHE A 55 -6.99 -18.98 2.18
CA PHE A 55 -8.19 -18.29 2.67
C PHE A 55 -8.13 -16.76 2.58
N ASP A 56 -6.96 -16.19 2.31
CA ASP A 56 -6.73 -14.75 2.15
C ASP A 56 -6.50 -14.33 0.68
N GLN A 57 -6.67 -15.25 -0.28
CA GLN A 57 -6.40 -15.02 -1.72
C GLN A 57 -7.65 -14.90 -2.60
N PHE A 58 -8.84 -14.85 -2.02
CA PHE A 58 -10.09 -14.57 -2.74
C PHE A 58 -10.88 -13.45 -2.06
N ILE A 59 -11.82 -12.88 -2.80
CA ILE A 59 -12.73 -11.85 -2.30
C ILE A 59 -14.19 -12.29 -2.37
N GLN A 60 -15.07 -11.59 -1.64
CA GLN A 60 -16.51 -11.79 -1.69
C GLN A 60 -17.29 -10.63 -2.31
N TRP A 61 -18.49 -10.91 -2.82
CA TRP A 61 -19.55 -9.93 -2.70
C TRP A 61 -20.05 -9.89 -1.25
N MET A 62 -20.20 -8.69 -0.70
CA MET A 62 -20.57 -8.45 0.68
C MET A 62 -21.81 -7.56 0.72
N PRO A 63 -23.01 -8.11 1.02
CA PRO A 63 -24.23 -7.32 1.13
C PRO A 63 -24.04 -6.16 2.12
N TYR A 64 -24.47 -4.96 1.75
CA TYR A 64 -24.26 -3.76 2.56
C TYR A 64 -24.94 -3.87 3.93
N GLU A 65 -26.08 -4.55 3.98
CA GLU A 65 -26.82 -4.83 5.21
C GLU A 65 -26.03 -5.73 6.18
N GLY A 66 -24.95 -6.38 5.72
CA GLY A 66 -24.04 -7.17 6.56
C GLY A 66 -23.15 -6.32 7.48
N PHE A 67 -23.15 -4.99 7.32
CA PHE A 67 -22.33 -4.06 8.09
C PHE A 67 -23.14 -3.27 9.12
N ASP A 68 -22.70 -3.31 10.38
CA ASP A 68 -23.23 -2.49 11.47
C ASP A 68 -22.27 -1.33 11.80
N ILE A 69 -22.79 -0.29 12.47
CA ILE A 69 -22.02 0.83 13.05
C ILE A 69 -21.05 1.46 12.04
N ILE A 70 -21.57 2.22 11.08
CA ILE A 70 -20.77 2.86 10.05
C ILE A 70 -20.32 4.25 10.51
N LYS A 71 -19.03 4.42 10.76
CA LYS A 71 -18.44 5.70 11.20
C LYS A 71 -17.37 6.16 10.22
N LYS A 72 -17.51 7.38 9.70
CA LYS A 72 -16.47 7.97 8.85
C LYS A 72 -15.17 8.16 9.64
N ILE A 73 -14.06 7.61 9.13
CA ILE A 73 -12.72 7.69 9.74
C ILE A 73 -11.71 8.45 8.90
N GLY A 74 -12.01 8.67 7.61
CA GLY A 74 -11.13 9.40 6.71
C GLY A 74 -11.84 9.88 5.45
N GLN A 75 -11.25 10.89 4.83
CA GLN A 75 -11.61 11.33 3.48
C GLN A 75 -10.32 11.76 2.79
N GLY A 76 -10.02 11.14 1.65
CA GLY A 76 -8.99 11.57 0.72
C GLY A 76 -9.59 12.45 -0.38
N GLY A 77 -8.81 12.70 -1.43
CA GLY A 77 -9.29 13.44 -2.60
C GLY A 77 -10.48 12.78 -3.31
N PHE A 78 -10.55 11.44 -3.32
CA PHE A 78 -11.48 10.68 -4.17
C PHE A 78 -12.14 9.49 -3.48
N SER A 79 -11.90 9.33 -2.19
CA SER A 79 -12.50 8.26 -1.42
C SER A 79 -12.85 8.70 -0.03
N LYS A 80 -13.94 8.13 0.48
CA LYS A 80 -14.34 8.23 1.89
C LYS A 80 -14.12 6.87 2.51
N VAL A 81 -13.50 6.86 3.70
CA VAL A 81 -13.24 5.63 4.44
C VAL A 81 -14.09 5.63 5.69
N TYR A 82 -14.83 4.55 5.89
CA TYR A 82 -15.64 4.31 7.07
C TYR A 82 -15.11 3.09 7.83
N GLU A 83 -15.19 3.11 9.15
CA GLU A 83 -15.10 1.93 10.00
C GLU A 83 -16.49 1.32 10.13
N ALA A 84 -16.59 0.00 10.00
CA ALA A 84 -17.82 -0.75 10.22
C ALA A 84 -17.55 -2.09 10.93
N ILE A 85 -18.57 -2.69 11.51
CA ILE A 85 -18.55 -4.05 12.04
C ILE A 85 -19.16 -4.98 10.99
N TRP A 86 -18.37 -5.93 10.49
CA TRP A 86 -18.87 -7.00 9.64
C TRP A 86 -19.38 -8.16 10.51
N ARG A 87 -20.68 -8.45 10.44
CA ARG A 87 -21.34 -9.44 11.30
C ARG A 87 -20.86 -10.87 11.10
N ASP A 88 -20.67 -11.29 9.85
CA ASP A 88 -20.39 -12.70 9.54
C ASP A 88 -18.91 -13.06 9.75
N GLY A 89 -18.01 -12.09 9.72
CA GLY A 89 -16.57 -12.29 9.82
C GLY A 89 -15.94 -13.07 8.64
N PRO A 90 -14.59 -13.05 8.54
CA PRO A 90 -13.88 -13.70 7.44
C PRO A 90 -13.93 -15.22 7.53
N ILE A 91 -14.00 -15.87 6.37
CA ILE A 91 -13.73 -17.31 6.24
C ILE A 91 -12.27 -17.54 6.62
N TRP A 92 -12.01 -18.57 7.43
CA TRP A 92 -10.65 -18.97 7.82
C TRP A 92 -10.38 -20.46 7.65
N ASN A 93 -11.42 -21.29 7.53
CA ASN A 93 -11.24 -22.72 7.32
C ASN A 93 -12.44 -23.35 6.61
N TRP A 94 -12.19 -24.49 5.98
CA TRP A 94 -13.24 -25.37 5.48
C TRP A 94 -13.40 -26.58 6.38
N ASN A 95 -14.61 -26.78 6.90
CA ASN A 95 -14.93 -27.93 7.72
C ASN A 95 -15.44 -29.07 6.84
N SER A 96 -14.58 -30.05 6.59
CA SER A 96 -14.89 -31.18 5.73
C SER A 96 -16.02 -32.08 6.24
N LYS A 97 -16.24 -32.12 7.57
CA LYS A 97 -17.29 -32.95 8.19
C LYS A 97 -18.65 -32.32 8.02
N SER A 98 -18.77 -31.02 8.30
CA SER A 98 -20.03 -30.30 8.14
C SER A 98 -20.30 -29.83 6.72
N LYS A 99 -19.28 -29.88 5.84
CA LYS A 99 -19.30 -29.32 4.47
C LYS A 99 -19.74 -27.86 4.48
N LYS A 100 -19.12 -27.07 5.35
CA LYS A 100 -19.38 -25.63 5.51
C LYS A 100 -18.08 -24.89 5.78
N TRP A 101 -18.01 -23.64 5.35
CA TRP A 101 -16.94 -22.74 5.76
C TRP A 101 -17.10 -22.33 7.22
N ASP A 102 -16.02 -22.44 7.98
CA ASP A 102 -15.90 -21.83 9.29
C ASP A 102 -15.53 -20.36 9.09
N ARG A 103 -16.26 -19.48 9.76
CA ARG A 103 -15.99 -18.05 9.81
C ARG A 103 -15.49 -17.66 11.20
N ASN A 104 -14.71 -16.59 11.24
CA ASN A 104 -14.38 -15.94 12.49
C ASN A 104 -15.59 -15.17 13.00
N ASP A 105 -15.59 -14.81 14.28
CA ASP A 105 -16.59 -13.91 14.84
C ASP A 105 -16.59 -12.55 14.14
N SER A 106 -17.64 -11.77 14.39
CA SER A 106 -17.78 -10.40 13.87
C SER A 106 -16.50 -9.58 14.08
N CYS A 107 -16.07 -8.87 13.05
CA CYS A 107 -14.81 -8.11 13.09
C CYS A 107 -14.99 -6.69 12.56
N LYS A 108 -14.02 -5.82 12.85
CA LYS A 108 -13.98 -4.48 12.28
C LYS A 108 -13.39 -4.52 10.87
N VAL A 109 -14.01 -3.78 9.96
CA VAL A 109 -13.56 -3.59 8.58
C VAL A 109 -13.48 -2.09 8.25
N ALA A 110 -12.66 -1.76 7.25
CA ALA A 110 -12.63 -0.44 6.64
C ALA A 110 -13.37 -0.49 5.30
N LEU A 111 -14.42 0.31 5.16
CA LEU A 111 -15.20 0.48 3.95
C LEU A 111 -14.65 1.69 3.18
N LYS A 112 -13.91 1.44 2.11
CA LYS A 112 -13.39 2.49 1.22
C LYS A 112 -14.38 2.69 0.07
N VAL A 113 -15.13 3.79 0.14
CA VAL A 113 -16.10 4.20 -0.90
C VAL A 113 -15.36 5.05 -1.92
N LEU A 114 -15.36 4.63 -3.19
CA LEU A 114 -14.82 5.42 -4.30
C LEU A 114 -15.95 6.27 -4.89
N GLU A 115 -15.91 7.58 -4.68
CA GLU A 115 -17.02 8.46 -5.10
C GLU A 115 -17.09 8.54 -6.63
N GLY A 116 -18.28 8.32 -7.21
CA GLY A 116 -18.48 8.37 -8.65
C GLY A 116 -18.00 7.11 -9.39
N SER A 117 -17.78 6.00 -8.69
CA SER A 117 -17.33 4.72 -9.26
C SER A 117 -18.41 3.98 -10.07
N LYS A 118 -19.28 4.70 -10.76
CA LYS A 118 -20.28 4.09 -11.67
C LYS A 118 -19.60 3.39 -12.85
N ASP A 119 -18.35 3.77 -13.15
CA ASP A 119 -17.44 3.03 -14.02
C ASP A 119 -16.70 1.97 -13.20
N SER A 120 -16.95 0.70 -13.50
CA SER A 120 -16.39 -0.48 -12.81
C SER A 120 -14.88 -0.66 -13.06
N THR A 121 -14.33 -0.09 -14.14
CA THR A 121 -12.99 -0.46 -14.62
C THR A 121 -11.88 -0.16 -13.61
N LYS A 122 -11.72 1.12 -13.23
CA LYS A 122 -10.65 1.55 -12.31
C LYS A 122 -10.87 1.08 -10.87
N PHE A 123 -12.13 0.90 -10.48
CA PHE A 123 -12.46 0.25 -9.21
C PHE A 123 -11.93 -1.20 -9.19
N LEU A 124 -12.18 -1.96 -10.25
CA LEU A 124 -11.70 -3.33 -10.38
C LEU A 124 -10.18 -3.41 -10.53
N GLU A 125 -9.51 -2.42 -11.15
CA GLU A 125 -8.04 -2.34 -11.18
C GLU A 125 -7.44 -2.29 -9.76
N GLU A 126 -7.98 -1.45 -8.86
CA GLU A 126 -7.52 -1.39 -7.47
C GLU A 126 -7.78 -2.72 -6.73
N VAL A 127 -8.97 -3.30 -6.87
CA VAL A 127 -9.29 -4.57 -6.22
C VAL A 127 -8.41 -5.70 -6.75
N SER A 128 -8.15 -5.71 -8.07
CA SER A 128 -7.25 -6.66 -8.74
C SER A 128 -5.84 -6.58 -8.18
N ALA A 129 -5.30 -5.37 -7.95
CA ALA A 129 -3.99 -5.21 -7.34
C ALA A 129 -3.89 -5.88 -5.95
N TYR A 130 -4.92 -5.76 -5.11
CA TYR A 130 -4.97 -6.46 -3.81
C TYR A 130 -4.97 -7.98 -3.96
N VAL A 131 -5.77 -8.51 -4.87
CA VAL A 131 -5.89 -9.96 -5.11
C VAL A 131 -4.58 -10.55 -5.65
N GLU A 132 -3.99 -9.92 -6.67
CA GLU A 132 -2.73 -10.37 -7.28
C GLU A 132 -1.57 -10.35 -6.27
N CYS A 133 -1.49 -9.30 -5.44
CA CYS A 133 -0.45 -9.20 -4.42
C CYS A 133 -0.65 -10.21 -3.26
N ALA A 134 -1.91 -10.46 -2.84
CA ALA A 134 -2.20 -11.46 -1.83
C ALA A 134 -1.72 -12.85 -2.24
N ALA A 135 -1.89 -13.22 -3.52
CA ALA A 135 -1.46 -14.50 -4.05
C ALA A 135 0.07 -14.75 -4.06
N LEU A 136 0.91 -13.72 -3.89
CA LEU A 136 2.38 -13.87 -3.75
C LEU A 136 2.89 -13.76 -2.32
N SER A 137 2.04 -13.46 -1.35
CA SER A 137 2.46 -13.20 0.03
C SER A 137 2.73 -14.50 0.79
N VAL A 138 3.74 -15.28 0.36
CA VAL A 138 4.00 -16.66 0.83
C VAL A 138 4.53 -16.72 2.27
N HIS A 139 5.06 -15.62 2.81
CA HIS A 139 5.78 -15.63 4.10
C HIS A 139 5.25 -14.65 5.16
N LYS A 140 4.64 -13.53 4.75
CA LYS A 140 4.08 -12.52 5.64
C LYS A 140 3.09 -11.65 4.87
N GLN A 141 1.90 -11.42 5.42
CA GLN A 141 0.92 -10.48 4.86
C GLN A 141 1.39 -9.04 5.08
N THR A 142 2.07 -8.48 4.08
CA THR A 142 2.57 -7.09 4.06
C THR A 142 1.76 -6.17 3.15
N ILE A 143 0.69 -6.68 2.56
CA ILE A 143 -0.31 -5.92 1.79
C ILE A 143 -1.62 -5.95 2.56
N LEU A 144 -2.34 -4.83 2.56
CA LEU A 144 -3.62 -4.73 3.26
C LEU A 144 -4.60 -5.74 2.65
N ARG A 145 -5.25 -6.53 3.50
CA ARG A 145 -6.17 -7.57 3.02
C ARG A 145 -7.45 -6.93 2.50
N CYS A 146 -7.81 -7.25 1.26
CA CYS A 146 -9.14 -7.02 0.71
C CYS A 146 -10.02 -8.24 1.01
N TYR A 147 -11.15 -8.03 1.68
CA TYR A 147 -12.13 -9.09 1.94
C TYR A 147 -13.14 -9.21 0.81
N GLY A 148 -13.45 -8.11 0.12
CA GLY A 148 -14.61 -8.10 -0.76
C GLY A 148 -14.95 -6.75 -1.36
N ILE A 149 -16.00 -6.82 -2.15
CA ILE A 149 -16.69 -5.71 -2.79
C ILE A 149 -18.07 -5.61 -2.16
N SER A 150 -18.51 -4.39 -1.92
CA SER A 150 -19.89 -4.05 -1.58
C SER A 150 -20.34 -2.85 -2.42
N GLN A 151 -21.57 -2.41 -2.24
CA GLN A 151 -22.12 -1.23 -2.90
C GLN A 151 -23.01 -0.46 -1.95
N ASP A 152 -22.84 0.86 -1.93
CA ASP A 152 -23.70 1.73 -1.16
C ASP A 152 -25.13 1.70 -1.76
N PRO A 153 -26.17 1.38 -0.97
CA PRO A 153 -27.52 1.24 -1.49
C PRO A 153 -28.13 2.58 -1.93
N GLU A 154 -27.67 3.71 -1.38
CA GLU A 154 -28.18 5.04 -1.69
C GLU A 154 -27.45 5.67 -2.88
N THR A 155 -26.10 5.70 -2.84
CA THR A 155 -25.32 6.37 -3.88
C THR A 155 -25.03 5.47 -5.08
N ARG A 156 -25.12 4.14 -4.90
CA ARG A 156 -24.71 3.11 -5.85
C ARG A 156 -23.19 3.09 -6.13
N ASP A 157 -22.40 3.82 -5.34
CA ASP A 157 -20.94 3.74 -5.41
C ASP A 157 -20.46 2.39 -4.88
N TYR A 158 -19.41 1.85 -5.49
CA TYR A 158 -18.79 0.63 -5.05
C TYR A 158 -17.88 0.87 -3.85
N ILE A 159 -17.76 -0.16 -3.02
CA ILE A 159 -17.06 -0.13 -1.76
C ILE A 159 -16.04 -1.27 -1.77
N ILE A 160 -14.78 -0.93 -1.53
CA ILE A 160 -13.73 -1.93 -1.23
C ILE A 160 -13.77 -2.20 0.27
N VAL A 161 -13.96 -3.46 0.65
CA VAL A 161 -14.01 -3.89 2.05
C VAL A 161 -12.64 -4.40 2.46
N LEU A 162 -11.95 -3.62 3.28
CA LEU A 162 -10.55 -3.83 3.66
C LEU A 162 -10.43 -4.22 5.15
N GLU A 163 -9.33 -4.87 5.51
CA GLU A 163 -8.96 -5.08 6.91
C GLU A 163 -8.85 -3.76 7.67
N TYR A 164 -9.47 -3.67 8.84
CA TYR A 164 -9.35 -2.49 9.69
C TYR A 164 -8.03 -2.51 10.47
N MET A 165 -7.25 -1.43 10.36
CA MET A 165 -5.96 -1.27 11.02
C MET A 165 -6.08 -0.28 12.20
N PRO A 166 -6.24 -0.75 13.45
CA PRO A 166 -6.66 0.07 14.59
C PRO A 166 -5.64 1.13 15.01
N ASN A 167 -4.35 0.94 14.70
CA ASN A 167 -3.33 1.93 15.02
C ASN A 167 -3.15 2.99 13.91
N GLY A 168 -3.90 2.88 12.81
CA GLY A 168 -3.84 3.80 11.69
C GLY A 168 -2.50 3.75 10.97
N ASN A 169 -2.10 4.89 10.40
CA ASN A 169 -0.86 4.99 9.64
C ASN A 169 0.39 5.18 10.52
N ILE A 170 1.55 4.77 10.00
CA ILE A 170 2.81 4.79 10.76
C ILE A 170 3.24 6.20 11.16
N ARG A 171 2.94 7.24 10.35
CA ARG A 171 3.29 8.63 10.71
C ARG A 171 2.60 9.05 12.00
N ARG A 172 1.28 8.84 12.08
CA ARG A 172 0.50 9.13 13.28
C ARG A 172 0.96 8.26 14.45
N PHE A 173 1.20 6.98 14.21
CA PHE A 173 1.63 6.05 15.25
C PHE A 173 2.97 6.45 15.87
N LEU A 174 4.00 6.68 15.06
CA LEU A 174 5.34 7.08 15.50
C LEU A 174 5.31 8.43 16.23
N LYS A 175 4.48 9.39 15.78
CA LYS A 175 4.29 10.66 16.47
C LYS A 175 3.65 10.51 17.86
N GLN A 176 2.68 9.61 17.99
CA GLN A 176 1.95 9.39 19.25
C GLN A 176 2.71 8.50 20.24
N ASN A 177 3.70 7.73 19.75
CA ASN A 177 4.43 6.73 20.53
C ASN A 177 5.95 6.88 20.37
N SER A 178 6.45 8.10 20.16
CA SER A 178 7.88 8.36 19.89
C SER A 178 8.80 7.74 20.94
N THR A 179 8.42 7.82 22.22
CA THR A 179 9.16 7.26 23.37
C THR A 179 9.15 5.73 23.46
N LYS A 180 8.39 5.04 22.60
CA LYS A 180 8.24 3.57 22.59
C LYS A 180 8.72 2.93 21.27
N CYS A 181 9.17 3.73 20.31
CA CYS A 181 9.55 3.27 18.98
C CYS A 181 11.07 3.39 18.80
N ASP A 182 11.81 2.42 19.34
CA ASP A 182 13.25 2.29 19.16
C ASP A 182 13.63 2.02 17.68
N TRP A 183 14.94 1.95 17.41
CA TRP A 183 15.44 1.66 16.06
C TRP A 183 15.05 0.27 15.58
N SER A 184 15.12 -0.74 16.43
CA SER A 184 14.77 -2.12 16.08
C SER A 184 13.34 -2.19 15.52
N PHE A 185 12.40 -1.52 16.19
CA PHE A 185 11.02 -1.40 15.74
C PHE A 185 10.91 -0.64 14.41
N ARG A 186 11.57 0.52 14.26
CA ARG A 186 11.54 1.29 13.00
C ARG A 186 12.13 0.51 11.82
N ILE A 187 13.20 -0.25 12.04
CA ILE A 187 13.81 -1.12 11.02
C ILE A 187 12.88 -2.29 10.71
N SER A 188 12.18 -2.86 11.70
CA SER A 188 11.16 -3.89 11.44
C SER A 188 10.03 -3.37 10.54
N ILE A 189 9.59 -2.12 10.74
CA ILE A 189 8.64 -1.45 9.83
C ILE A 189 9.21 -1.34 8.42
N LEU A 190 10.46 -0.89 8.27
CA LEU A 190 11.11 -0.78 6.96
C LEU A 190 11.18 -2.13 6.24
N LYS A 191 11.56 -3.20 6.94
CA LYS A 191 11.63 -4.56 6.37
C LYS A 191 10.26 -5.03 5.88
N ASP A 192 9.19 -4.74 6.62
CA ASP A 192 7.83 -5.09 6.21
C ASP A 192 7.36 -4.28 5.00
N ILE A 193 7.69 -2.97 4.95
CA ILE A 193 7.44 -2.13 3.78
C ILE A 193 8.22 -2.68 2.57
N LEU A 194 9.48 -3.05 2.74
CA LEU A 194 10.31 -3.59 1.67
C LEU A 194 9.75 -4.90 1.12
N HIS A 195 9.31 -5.81 1.99
CA HIS A 195 8.63 -7.03 1.57
C HIS A 195 7.33 -6.75 0.82
N GLY A 196 6.50 -5.81 1.31
CA GLY A 196 5.29 -5.39 0.60
C GLY A 196 5.60 -4.80 -0.77
N LEU A 197 6.60 -3.93 -0.87
CA LEU A 197 6.99 -3.30 -2.14
C LEU A 197 7.56 -4.34 -3.12
N LEU A 198 8.36 -5.29 -2.64
CA LEU A 198 8.85 -6.40 -3.46
C LEU A 198 7.70 -7.24 -4.02
N THR A 199 6.66 -7.50 -3.21
CA THR A 199 5.44 -8.20 -3.66
C THR A 199 4.74 -7.45 -4.77
N ILE A 200 4.56 -6.14 -4.62
CA ILE A 200 3.95 -5.26 -5.64
C ILE A 200 4.79 -5.31 -6.93
N HIS A 201 6.11 -5.08 -6.84
CA HIS A 201 6.99 -5.04 -8.00
C HIS A 201 7.12 -6.38 -8.72
N LYS A 202 7.03 -7.51 -8.01
CA LYS A 202 7.01 -8.86 -8.63
C LYS A 202 5.75 -9.16 -9.43
N ARG A 203 4.67 -8.39 -9.25
CA ARG A 203 3.47 -8.43 -10.10
C ARG A 203 3.51 -7.42 -11.25
N ASP A 204 4.68 -6.82 -11.50
CA ASP A 204 4.86 -5.73 -12.46
C ASP A 204 3.94 -4.52 -12.18
N LEU A 205 3.50 -4.38 -10.91
CA LEU A 205 2.72 -3.25 -10.45
C LEU A 205 3.64 -2.13 -9.94
N ILE A 206 3.10 -0.92 -9.92
CA ILE A 206 3.72 0.29 -9.37
C ILE A 206 2.73 0.85 -8.34
N HIS A 207 3.21 1.21 -7.15
CA HIS A 207 2.34 1.78 -6.11
C HIS A 207 1.93 3.21 -6.44
N CYS A 208 2.85 4.05 -6.96
CA CYS A 208 2.62 5.44 -7.37
C CYS A 208 2.34 6.47 -6.25
N ASN A 209 2.05 6.02 -5.03
CA ASN A 209 1.71 6.90 -3.90
C ASN A 209 2.23 6.32 -2.58
N LEU A 210 3.43 5.72 -2.60
CA LEU A 210 4.04 5.11 -1.43
C LEU A 210 4.52 6.20 -0.45
N HIS A 211 3.92 6.28 0.73
CA HIS A 211 4.32 7.24 1.77
C HIS A 211 3.82 6.80 3.15
N ALA A 212 4.29 7.44 4.23
CA ALA A 212 3.96 6.99 5.59
C ALA A 212 2.46 7.05 5.95
N GLY A 213 1.67 7.82 5.20
CA GLY A 213 0.20 7.81 5.29
C GLY A 213 -0.48 6.52 4.78
N ASN A 214 0.17 5.77 3.88
CA ASN A 214 -0.36 4.55 3.24
C ASN A 214 0.28 3.28 3.80
N ILE A 215 1.15 3.41 4.82
CA ILE A 215 1.63 2.29 5.61
C ILE A 215 0.78 2.21 6.87
N LEU A 216 0.01 1.14 7.02
CA LEU A 216 -0.90 0.94 8.14
C LEU A 216 -0.35 -0.08 9.13
N MET A 217 -0.72 0.08 10.40
CA MET A 217 -0.23 -0.74 11.50
C MET A 217 -1.36 -1.32 12.34
N ARG A 218 -1.16 -2.58 12.77
CA ARG A 218 -1.86 -3.22 13.87
C ARG A 218 -0.83 -3.80 14.81
N ASN A 219 -0.74 -3.28 16.02
CA ASN A 219 0.05 -3.87 17.09
C ASN A 219 -0.89 -4.59 18.06
N THR A 220 -0.60 -5.85 18.37
CA THR A 220 -1.37 -6.59 19.37
C THR A 220 -0.94 -6.16 20.78
N PHE A 221 -1.92 -5.97 21.67
CA PHE A 221 -1.70 -5.75 23.11
C PHE A 221 -0.88 -6.95 23.62
N ASN A 222 0.42 -6.73 23.84
CA ASN A 222 1.49 -7.60 24.37
C ASN A 222 2.80 -7.49 23.55
N GLY A 223 2.81 -6.74 22.43
CA GLY A 223 4.03 -6.36 21.71
C GLY A 223 4.75 -7.48 20.96
N ARG A 224 4.13 -8.67 20.85
CA ARG A 224 4.75 -9.84 20.21
C ARG A 224 4.53 -9.92 18.71
N GLU A 225 3.46 -9.32 18.19
CA GLU A 225 3.20 -9.31 16.74
C GLU A 225 2.62 -7.96 16.32
N SER A 226 3.43 -7.19 15.59
CA SER A 226 3.00 -6.02 14.83
C SER A 226 2.82 -6.42 13.37
N LYS A 227 1.65 -6.14 12.81
CA LYS A 227 1.36 -6.26 11.38
C LYS A 227 1.49 -4.89 10.75
N ILE A 228 2.40 -4.78 9.78
CA ILE A 228 2.62 -3.60 8.95
C ILE A 228 2.22 -3.96 7.53
N VAL A 229 1.38 -3.13 6.93
CA VAL A 229 0.89 -3.35 5.57
C VAL A 229 0.94 -2.09 4.73
N ILE A 230 1.14 -2.28 3.43
CA ILE A 230 0.95 -1.26 2.41
C ILE A 230 -0.53 -1.26 2.00
N ALA A 231 -1.12 -0.08 1.95
CA ALA A 231 -2.50 0.18 1.51
C ALA A 231 -2.50 1.10 0.28
N ASP A 232 -3.68 1.31 -0.32
CA ASP A 232 -3.89 2.19 -1.49
C ASP A 232 -3.00 1.84 -2.69
N ILE A 233 -2.90 0.54 -3.00
CA ILE A 233 -2.19 0.04 -4.18
C ILE A 233 -3.06 0.15 -5.43
N GLY A 234 -2.43 0.20 -6.61
CA GLY A 234 -3.14 0.18 -7.90
C GLY A 234 -3.75 1.52 -8.33
N GLN A 235 -3.46 2.63 -7.64
CA GLN A 235 -3.89 3.98 -8.07
C GLN A 235 -2.70 4.90 -8.35
N CYS A 236 -2.39 5.11 -9.64
CA CYS A 236 -1.53 6.22 -10.08
C CYS A 236 -2.37 7.49 -10.34
N GLY A 237 -3.13 7.91 -9.31
CA GLY A 237 -4.09 9.02 -9.39
C GLY A 237 -5.56 8.60 -9.22
N PRO A 238 -6.52 9.55 -9.29
CA PRO A 238 -7.93 9.28 -9.06
C PRO A 238 -8.60 8.27 -10.01
N PRO A 239 -9.69 7.64 -9.53
CA PRO A 239 -10.57 6.82 -10.36
C PRO A 239 -11.28 7.65 -11.46
N TYR A 240 -11.50 8.95 -11.28
CA TYR A 240 -12.13 9.80 -12.28
C TYR A 240 -11.16 10.85 -12.83
N HIS A 241 -10.81 10.73 -14.11
CA HIS A 241 -9.95 11.69 -14.81
C HIS A 241 -10.53 12.01 -16.19
N PRO A 242 -10.95 13.25 -16.47
CA PRO A 242 -11.31 13.70 -17.81
C PRO A 242 -10.09 13.83 -18.74
N HIS A 243 -8.89 14.01 -18.19
CA HIS A 243 -7.64 14.30 -18.90
C HIS A 243 -6.49 13.51 -18.24
N GLY A 244 -5.99 12.45 -18.87
CA GLY A 244 -5.10 11.44 -18.28
C GLY A 244 -3.68 11.85 -17.89
N ASP A 245 -3.39 13.14 -17.69
CA ASP A 245 -2.04 13.69 -17.49
C ASP A 245 -1.82 14.33 -16.10
N ASP A 246 -2.78 14.21 -15.18
CA ASP A 246 -2.74 14.94 -13.92
C ASP A 246 -1.84 14.29 -12.85
N LEU A 247 -0.86 15.05 -12.37
CA LEU A 247 0.08 14.64 -11.32
C LEU A 247 -0.64 14.58 -9.96
N TYR A 248 -0.60 13.43 -9.29
CA TYR A 248 -1.26 13.23 -8.00
C TYR A 248 -0.34 12.53 -6.99
N GLY A 249 -0.32 13.01 -5.74
CA GLY A 249 0.42 12.34 -4.67
C GLY A 249 0.85 13.27 -3.55
N VAL A 250 1.83 12.84 -2.75
CA VAL A 250 2.44 13.65 -1.69
C VAL A 250 3.79 14.15 -2.17
N MET A 251 3.86 15.42 -2.60
CA MET A 251 5.01 16.04 -3.29
C MET A 251 6.41 15.58 -2.80
N PRO A 252 6.74 15.60 -1.49
CA PRO A 252 8.04 15.12 -1.01
C PRO A 252 8.43 13.68 -1.37
N TYR A 253 7.46 12.79 -1.61
CA TYR A 253 7.67 11.39 -1.95
C TYR A 253 7.69 11.15 -3.47
N ILE A 254 7.30 12.14 -4.27
CA ILE A 254 7.24 11.99 -5.73
C ILE A 254 8.65 12.19 -6.29
N SER A 255 9.07 11.27 -7.15
CA SER A 255 10.41 11.30 -7.73
C SER A 255 10.60 12.47 -8.70
N PRO A 256 11.85 12.98 -8.87
CA PRO A 256 12.15 14.10 -9.74
C PRO A 256 11.67 13.93 -11.20
N GLU A 257 11.78 12.73 -11.75
CA GLU A 257 11.34 12.44 -13.12
C GLU A 257 9.81 12.48 -13.26
N VAL A 258 9.08 12.03 -12.23
CA VAL A 258 7.61 12.08 -12.22
C VAL A 258 7.12 13.51 -11.99
N LEU A 259 7.76 14.29 -11.11
CA LEU A 259 7.50 15.72 -10.97
C LEU A 259 7.74 16.48 -12.29
N ARG A 260 8.68 16.01 -13.11
CA ARG A 260 8.91 16.53 -14.48
C ARG A 260 7.87 16.08 -15.51
N GLY A 261 6.89 15.27 -15.11
CA GLY A 261 5.81 14.79 -15.97
C GLY A 261 6.16 13.52 -16.77
N ASN A 262 7.16 12.75 -16.34
CA ASN A 262 7.33 11.39 -16.85
C ASN A 262 6.38 10.44 -16.11
N GLU A 263 6.11 9.29 -16.72
CA GLU A 263 5.28 8.24 -16.11
C GLU A 263 5.93 7.68 -14.84
N TYR A 264 5.08 7.17 -13.95
CA TYR A 264 5.54 6.40 -12.80
C TYR A 264 6.23 5.11 -13.25
N THR A 265 7.24 4.70 -12.49
CA THR A 265 7.98 3.46 -12.71
C THR A 265 8.23 2.78 -11.37
N GLN A 266 8.65 1.52 -11.36
CA GLN A 266 9.09 0.89 -10.11
C GLN A 266 10.22 1.69 -9.43
N ALA A 267 11.10 2.33 -10.20
CA ALA A 267 12.17 3.19 -9.68
C ALA A 267 11.63 4.47 -8.99
N SER A 268 10.43 4.98 -9.36
CA SER A 268 9.81 6.10 -8.64
C SER A 268 9.21 5.67 -7.29
N ASP A 269 8.74 4.43 -7.17
CA ASP A 269 8.43 3.85 -5.85
C ASP A 269 9.67 3.70 -4.98
N ILE A 270 10.84 3.35 -5.57
CA ILE A 270 12.10 3.26 -4.82
C ILE A 270 12.53 4.64 -4.27
N TYR A 271 12.32 5.70 -5.05
CA TYR A 271 12.51 7.06 -4.53
C TYR A 271 11.60 7.35 -3.33
N SER A 272 10.32 6.99 -3.46
CA SER A 272 9.33 7.12 -2.39
C SER A 272 9.74 6.33 -1.14
N LEU A 273 10.30 5.13 -1.33
CA LEU A 273 10.89 4.31 -0.26
C LEU A 273 12.09 5.01 0.38
N GLY A 274 12.96 5.68 -0.38
CA GLY A 274 14.07 6.48 0.16
C GLY A 274 13.58 7.60 1.09
N MET A 275 12.48 8.26 0.74
CA MET A 275 11.83 9.27 1.59
C MET A 275 11.17 8.67 2.84
N LEU A 276 10.60 7.47 2.72
CA LEU A 276 10.12 6.69 3.87
C LEU A 276 11.27 6.26 4.80
N MET A 277 12.38 5.79 4.24
CA MET A 277 13.59 5.45 4.99
C MET A 277 14.06 6.69 5.75
N TYR A 278 14.15 7.86 5.10
CA TYR A 278 14.47 9.12 5.75
C TYR A 278 13.53 9.44 6.93
N GLU A 279 12.21 9.33 6.73
CA GLU A 279 11.24 9.63 7.79
C GLU A 279 11.33 8.65 8.96
N LEU A 280 11.53 7.35 8.68
CA LEU A 280 11.71 6.34 9.71
C LEU A 280 12.97 6.61 10.52
N ILE A 281 14.07 6.99 9.88
CA ILE A 281 15.33 7.22 10.58
C ILE A 281 15.39 8.55 11.30
N SER A 282 14.92 9.62 10.69
CA SER A 282 14.97 10.95 11.28
C SER A 282 13.82 11.19 12.25
N GLY A 283 12.76 10.37 12.18
CA GLY A 283 11.47 10.65 12.80
C GLY A 283 10.85 11.97 12.34
N ILE A 284 11.34 12.55 11.24
CA ILE A 284 10.94 13.87 10.73
C ILE A 284 10.40 13.65 9.31
N PRO A 285 9.19 14.13 9.01
CA PRO A 285 8.67 14.09 7.66
C PRO A 285 9.58 14.86 6.68
N PRO A 286 9.84 14.34 5.46
CA PRO A 286 10.69 15.00 4.48
C PRO A 286 10.20 16.42 4.19
N PHE A 287 11.12 17.39 4.23
CA PHE A 287 10.85 18.82 3.99
C PHE A 287 9.82 19.48 4.95
N SER A 288 9.67 18.96 6.16
CA SER A 288 8.70 19.47 7.16
C SER A 288 8.87 20.95 7.53
N ASN A 289 10.03 21.54 7.29
CA ASN A 289 10.36 22.91 7.64
C ASN A 289 10.01 23.95 6.56
N ARG A 290 9.35 23.58 5.46
CA ARG A 290 8.99 24.51 4.37
C ARG A 290 7.65 24.18 3.72
N ALA A 291 7.12 25.10 2.93
CA ALA A 291 5.90 24.87 2.16
C ALA A 291 6.14 23.81 1.06
N HIS A 292 5.09 23.03 0.76
CA HIS A 292 5.07 22.08 -0.36
C HIS A 292 4.42 22.75 -1.58
N ASP A 293 5.15 23.72 -2.13
CA ASP A 293 4.74 24.57 -3.24
C ASP A 293 5.60 24.32 -4.49
N GLN A 294 5.40 25.14 -5.53
CA GLN A 294 6.13 25.06 -6.78
C GLN A 294 7.66 25.17 -6.57
N ALA A 295 8.11 26.00 -5.63
CA ALA A 295 9.53 26.18 -5.34
C ALA A 295 10.14 24.89 -4.77
N LEU A 296 9.45 24.20 -3.85
CA LEU A 296 9.93 22.88 -3.39
C LEU A 296 9.99 21.86 -4.53
N MET A 297 8.98 21.84 -5.40
CA MET A 297 8.97 20.94 -6.56
C MET A 297 10.21 21.16 -7.44
N PHE A 298 10.54 22.41 -7.76
CA PHE A 298 11.76 22.75 -8.50
C PHE A 298 13.04 22.33 -7.79
N ASP A 299 13.14 22.63 -6.50
CA ASP A 299 14.32 22.29 -5.73
C ASP A 299 14.55 20.76 -5.71
N ILE A 300 13.49 19.96 -5.53
CA ILE A 300 13.57 18.49 -5.56
C ILE A 300 14.11 18.01 -6.92
N CYS A 301 13.59 18.59 -8.00
CA CYS A 301 14.03 18.29 -9.36
C CYS A 301 15.51 18.65 -9.58
N ASN A 302 15.98 19.73 -8.96
CA ASN A 302 17.37 20.19 -8.98
C ASN A 302 18.27 19.50 -7.95
N GLY A 303 17.81 18.39 -7.37
CA GLY A 303 18.62 17.54 -6.51
C GLY A 303 18.53 17.84 -5.02
N LEU A 304 17.64 18.75 -4.58
CA LEU A 304 17.40 18.96 -3.16
C LEU A 304 16.93 17.65 -2.50
N ARG A 305 17.54 17.32 -1.37
CA ARG A 305 17.15 16.19 -0.51
C ARG A 305 17.07 16.65 0.94
N PRO A 306 16.27 15.97 1.78
CA PRO A 306 16.27 16.22 3.22
C PRO A 306 17.67 16.07 3.83
N GLU A 307 18.01 16.98 4.74
CA GLU A 307 19.29 16.94 5.43
C GLU A 307 19.34 15.74 6.39
N ILE A 308 20.35 14.88 6.21
CA ILE A 308 20.69 13.81 7.16
C ILE A 308 21.63 14.41 8.20
N LYS A 309 21.10 14.80 9.35
CA LYS A 309 21.87 15.47 10.40
C LYS A 309 22.85 14.50 11.07
N LYS A 310 24.01 15.02 11.46
CA LYS A 310 25.11 14.24 12.04
C LYS A 310 24.76 13.54 13.36
N TYR A 311 23.90 14.11 14.20
CA TYR A 311 23.50 13.47 15.49
C TYR A 311 22.73 12.14 15.34
N ILE A 312 22.51 11.69 14.11
CA ILE A 312 22.15 10.32 13.77
C ILE A 312 23.43 9.44 13.79
N ASP A 313 24.29 9.62 14.80
CA ASP A 313 25.62 8.99 14.89
C ASP A 313 25.54 7.45 15.01
N ASN A 314 24.34 6.91 15.26
CA ASN A 314 24.09 5.50 15.52
C ASN A 314 23.55 4.72 14.32
N ILE A 315 23.35 5.36 13.17
CA ILE A 315 22.97 4.65 11.94
C ILE A 315 24.23 4.24 11.17
N PRO A 316 24.35 2.96 10.76
CA PRO A 316 25.48 2.53 9.94
C PRO A 316 25.59 3.30 8.62
N ASP A 317 26.81 3.65 8.22
CA ASP A 317 27.09 4.33 6.94
C ASP A 317 26.48 3.60 5.73
N ASN A 318 26.45 2.26 5.78
CA ASN A 318 25.82 1.44 4.73
C ASN A 318 24.33 1.76 4.57
N PHE A 319 23.59 1.92 5.67
CA PHE A 319 22.18 2.29 5.60
C PHE A 319 22.01 3.67 4.95
N ILE A 320 22.82 4.65 5.34
CA ILE A 320 22.78 6.00 4.76
C ILE A 320 23.12 5.96 3.27
N ASN A 321 24.10 5.15 2.88
CA ASN A 321 24.47 4.96 1.48
C ASN A 321 23.35 4.31 0.67
N ILE A 322 22.66 3.31 1.21
CA ILE A 322 21.50 2.68 0.56
C ILE A 322 20.37 3.68 0.41
N LEU A 323 20.01 4.41 1.48
CA LEU A 323 19.01 5.48 1.43
C LEU A 323 19.36 6.50 0.33
N ARG A 324 20.64 6.89 0.24
CA ARG A 324 21.11 7.82 -0.79
C ARG A 324 20.99 7.29 -2.21
N LYS A 325 21.17 5.98 -2.42
CA LYS A 325 20.90 5.35 -3.72
C LYS A 325 19.41 5.31 -4.04
N CYS A 326 18.55 5.07 -3.04
CA CYS A 326 17.10 5.02 -3.26
C CYS A 326 16.53 6.33 -3.81
N TRP A 327 17.00 7.48 -3.32
CA TRP A 327 16.51 8.81 -3.75
C TRP A 327 17.41 9.50 -4.79
N ASP A 328 18.26 8.75 -5.49
CA ASP A 328 19.14 9.29 -6.54
C ASP A 328 18.31 10.05 -7.60
N PRO A 329 18.75 11.23 -8.08
CA PRO A 329 18.02 11.97 -9.11
C PRO A 329 17.83 11.14 -10.39
N ASN A 330 18.80 10.30 -10.76
CA ASN A 330 18.68 9.42 -11.91
C ASN A 330 18.01 8.09 -11.48
N PRO A 331 16.85 7.72 -12.06
CA PRO A 331 16.16 6.49 -11.71
C PRO A 331 16.97 5.21 -11.98
N PHE A 332 17.91 5.23 -12.94
CA PHE A 332 18.74 4.07 -13.29
C PHE A 332 19.83 3.77 -12.25
N ASN A 333 20.17 4.74 -11.38
CA ASN A 333 21.11 4.53 -10.28
C ASN A 333 20.45 3.94 -9.03
N ARG A 334 19.11 3.89 -9.01
CA ARG A 334 18.35 3.39 -7.85
C ARG A 334 18.37 1.86 -7.85
N PRO A 335 18.51 1.21 -6.68
CA PRO A 335 18.39 -0.23 -6.57
C PRO A 335 16.95 -0.67 -6.86
N THR A 336 16.75 -1.92 -7.26
CA THR A 336 15.41 -2.50 -7.32
C THR A 336 14.91 -2.89 -5.91
N ALA A 337 13.60 -3.14 -5.75
CA ALA A 337 13.08 -3.72 -4.51
C ALA A 337 13.72 -5.08 -4.19
N TYR A 338 14.12 -5.83 -5.22
CA TYR A 338 14.83 -7.10 -5.06
C TYR A 338 16.27 -6.91 -4.54
N ASP A 339 17.01 -5.93 -5.07
CA ASP A 339 18.36 -5.61 -4.56
C ASP A 339 18.30 -5.20 -3.09
N LEU A 340 17.33 -4.35 -2.72
CA LEU A 340 17.12 -3.94 -1.35
C LEU A 340 16.78 -5.12 -0.43
N PHE A 341 15.96 -6.06 -0.90
CA PHE A 341 15.67 -7.30 -0.17
C PHE A 341 16.94 -8.14 0.05
N LEU A 342 17.85 -8.20 -0.94
CA LEU A 342 19.15 -8.84 -0.76
C LEU A 342 20.00 -8.10 0.27
N PHE A 343 20.09 -6.76 0.21
CA PHE A 343 20.85 -5.97 1.18
C PHE A 343 20.34 -6.19 2.61
N ASP A 344 19.02 -6.31 2.83
CA ASP A 344 18.47 -6.67 4.13
C ASP A 344 18.91 -8.05 4.62
N ASN A 345 18.85 -9.06 3.75
CA ASN A 345 19.27 -10.43 4.06
C ASN A 345 20.76 -10.53 4.41
N TYR A 346 21.61 -9.67 3.84
CA TYR A 346 23.03 -9.55 4.22
C TYR A 346 23.26 -8.66 5.45
N GLY A 347 22.20 -8.15 6.06
CA GLY A 347 22.25 -7.34 7.28
C GLY A 347 22.64 -5.88 7.06
N GLU A 348 22.70 -5.38 5.82
CA GLU A 348 23.13 -4.01 5.50
C GLU A 348 22.12 -2.95 5.95
N LEU A 349 20.85 -3.33 6.14
CA LEU A 349 19.80 -2.48 6.69
C LEU A 349 19.63 -2.62 8.22
N SER A 350 20.47 -3.40 8.89
CA SER A 350 20.36 -3.64 10.33
C SER A 350 20.99 -2.50 11.15
N VAL A 351 20.36 -2.13 12.26
CA VAL A 351 20.87 -1.15 13.23
C VAL A 351 21.20 -1.87 14.54
N LYS A 352 22.30 -1.51 15.20
CA LYS A 352 22.81 -2.17 16.43
C LYS A 352 22.37 -1.51 17.74
N ASN A 353 21.40 -0.59 17.70
CA ASN A 353 21.12 0.29 18.82
C ASN A 353 19.66 0.22 19.26
N ASP A 354 19.40 -0.03 20.53
CA ASP A 354 18.04 -0.03 21.12
C ASP A 354 17.68 1.33 21.76
N GLU A 355 18.46 2.39 21.51
CA GLU A 355 18.17 3.72 22.03
C GLU A 355 16.83 4.27 21.52
N ILE A 356 16.06 4.81 22.46
CA ILE A 356 14.80 5.50 22.20
C ILE A 356 15.11 6.82 21.50
N PHE A 357 14.50 7.02 20.32
CA PHE A 357 14.69 8.20 19.50
C PHE A 357 13.49 9.15 19.62
N GLU A 358 13.73 10.38 20.07
CA GLU A 358 12.74 11.47 20.05
C GLU A 358 13.22 12.61 19.15
N SER A 359 12.52 12.84 18.03
CA SER A 359 12.71 14.01 17.18
C SER A 359 11.71 15.10 17.57
N LYS A 360 12.23 16.30 17.88
CA LYS A 360 11.42 17.51 17.96
C LYS A 360 11.51 18.24 16.63
N TYR A 361 10.37 18.44 15.99
CA TYR A 361 10.24 19.21 14.75
C TYR A 361 8.90 19.95 14.74
N GLU A 362 8.87 21.03 13.98
CA GLU A 362 7.64 21.76 13.67
C GLU A 362 7.32 21.55 12.18
N ILE A 363 6.03 21.39 11.88
CA ILE A 363 5.55 21.28 10.51
C ILE A 363 5.19 22.69 10.05
N HIS A 364 5.85 23.14 8.99
CA HIS A 364 5.53 24.40 8.33
C HIS A 364 4.05 24.38 7.89
N PRO A 365 3.27 25.46 8.08
CA PRO A 365 1.83 25.45 7.79
C PRO A 365 1.48 25.10 6.33
N GLY A 366 2.37 25.42 5.39
CA GLY A 366 2.25 25.06 3.97
C GLY A 366 2.74 23.64 3.62
N ALA A 367 3.22 22.85 4.58
CA ALA A 367 3.66 21.48 4.35
C ALA A 367 2.46 20.53 4.40
N ILE A 368 2.14 19.92 3.26
CA ILE A 368 0.96 19.07 3.10
C ILE A 368 1.40 17.62 2.79
N TYR A 369 1.04 16.71 3.70
CA TYR A 369 1.42 15.29 3.69
C TYR A 369 0.27 14.32 3.35
N THR A 370 -0.81 14.86 2.81
CA THR A 370 -1.94 14.12 2.25
C THR A 370 -1.88 14.22 0.73
N SER A 371 -2.22 13.13 0.03
CA SER A 371 -2.23 13.12 -1.43
C SER A 371 -3.22 14.15 -1.98
N ARG A 372 -2.81 14.85 -3.03
CA ARG A 372 -3.61 15.87 -3.72
C ARG A 372 -3.16 15.98 -5.17
N GLU A 373 -3.97 16.65 -5.99
CA GLU A 373 -3.58 17.05 -7.35
C GLU A 373 -2.48 18.13 -7.27
N LEU A 374 -1.46 17.96 -8.10
CA LEU A 374 -0.27 18.79 -8.15
C LEU A 374 -0.04 19.38 -9.55
N SER A 375 -0.89 19.06 -10.53
CA SER A 375 -0.85 19.62 -11.89
C SER A 375 -0.88 21.14 -11.92
N ILE A 376 -1.49 21.78 -10.91
CA ILE A 376 -1.50 23.24 -10.77
C ILE A 376 -0.10 23.86 -10.79
N TYR A 377 0.93 23.12 -10.35
CA TYR A 377 2.31 23.60 -10.27
C TYR A 377 3.06 23.50 -11.61
N THR A 378 2.57 22.67 -12.53
CA THR A 378 3.11 22.52 -13.88
C THR A 378 2.34 23.39 -14.89
N GLN A 379 1.04 23.63 -14.66
CA GLN A 379 0.19 24.48 -15.51
C GLN A 379 0.57 25.97 -15.48
N SER A 380 1.22 26.43 -14.39
CA SER A 380 1.63 27.84 -14.24
C SER A 380 2.95 28.18 -14.94
N LEU A 381 3.57 27.23 -15.66
CA LEU A 381 4.84 27.45 -16.33
C LEU A 381 4.66 28.13 -17.69
N SER A 382 5.48 29.15 -17.93
CA SER A 382 5.63 29.73 -19.25
C SER A 382 6.22 28.72 -20.23
N GLN A 383 6.05 28.97 -21.53
CA GLN A 383 6.56 28.08 -22.57
C GLN A 383 8.10 27.96 -22.53
N ASP A 384 8.80 29.02 -22.13
CA ASP A 384 10.26 29.01 -21.97
C ASP A 384 10.70 28.26 -20.71
N GLU A 385 9.99 28.41 -19.57
CA GLU A 385 10.22 27.61 -18.36
C GLU A 385 9.93 26.13 -18.60
N MET A 386 8.87 25.82 -19.37
CA MET A 386 8.59 24.46 -19.82
C MET A 386 9.68 23.93 -20.75
N ILE A 387 10.21 24.75 -21.67
CA ILE A 387 11.30 24.34 -22.54
C ILE A 387 12.55 24.05 -21.72
N GLU A 388 12.96 24.95 -20.82
CA GLU A 388 14.11 24.77 -19.92
C GLU A 388 13.96 23.49 -19.08
N TRP A 389 12.81 23.34 -18.41
CA TRP A 389 12.39 22.16 -17.65
C TRP A 389 12.40 20.86 -18.47
N ASN A 390 12.00 20.93 -19.74
CA ASN A 390 12.00 19.80 -20.67
C ASN A 390 13.35 19.57 -21.36
N THR A 391 14.24 20.57 -21.48
CA THR A 391 15.60 20.36 -22.01
C THR A 391 16.50 19.68 -21.00
N GLU A 392 16.30 19.93 -19.69
CA GLU A 392 16.85 19.07 -18.65
C GLU A 392 16.32 17.63 -18.72
N LYS A 393 15.10 17.37 -19.27
CA LYS A 393 14.60 15.98 -19.45
C LYS A 393 15.47 15.11 -20.37
N ARG A 394 16.29 15.68 -21.26
CA ARG A 394 17.00 14.91 -22.30
C ARG A 394 18.44 14.54 -21.97
N LEU A 395 19.02 15.02 -20.88
CA LEU A 395 20.45 14.82 -20.62
C LEU A 395 20.84 13.43 -20.12
N GLU A 396 19.90 12.53 -19.76
CA GLU A 396 20.25 11.19 -19.29
C GLU A 396 19.26 10.10 -19.75
N VAL A 397 19.23 9.83 -21.06
CA VAL A 397 18.83 8.51 -21.56
C VAL A 397 20.00 7.97 -22.37
N PRO A 398 20.88 7.13 -21.79
CA PRO A 398 21.86 6.40 -22.59
C PRO A 398 21.09 5.53 -23.58
N GLY A 399 21.37 5.71 -24.87
CA GLY A 399 20.74 4.91 -25.92
C GLY A 399 21.03 3.42 -25.74
N ARG A 400 19.95 2.64 -25.83
CA ARG A 400 19.82 1.18 -26.06
C ARG A 400 21.06 0.30 -25.98
#